data_AF-A0A382KTH6-F1
#
_entry.id   AF-A0A382KTH6-F1
#
_cell.length_a   1.000
_cell.length_b   1.000
_cell.length_c   1.000
_cell.angle_alpha   90.00
_cell.angle_beta   90.00
_cell.angle_gamma   90.00
#
_symmetry.space_group_name_H-M   'P 1'
#
loop_
_entity.id
_entity.type
_entity.pdbx_description
1 polymer ?
#
loop_
_entity_poly.entity_id
_entity_poly.type
_entity_poly.pdbx_seq_one_letter_code
_entity_poly.pdbx_strand_id
1 'polypeptide(L)'
;MAVKQTGQKVYRTMQGKPVDMDLLRKRYELTPAVGNAKVNARGDELGAGGKIIRKREEVLADYYRDHPKAVPDVKIAEATQPKTKKAEVKVEVKAEEPKTEAKKENEWVEDADGNFVKK
;
A
#
# COMPACT_ATOMS: atom_id res chain seq x y z
N MET A 1 -19.43 17.38 10.98
CA MET A 1 -19.24 16.12 11.73
C MET A 1 -17.95 15.47 11.26
N ALA A 2 -17.01 15.17 12.16
CA ALA A 2 -15.75 14.53 11.79
C ALA A 2 -15.99 13.03 11.50
N VAL A 3 -15.69 12.60 10.27
CA VAL A 3 -15.76 11.18 9.88
C VAL A 3 -14.63 10.46 10.60
N LYS A 4 -14.99 9.61 11.59
CA LYS A 4 -14.02 8.78 12.31
C LYS A 4 -13.42 7.77 11.34
N GLN A 5 -12.14 7.93 11.02
CA GLN A 5 -11.41 6.93 10.23
C GLN A 5 -11.48 5.60 10.98
N THR A 6 -12.00 4.57 10.32
CA THR A 6 -12.00 3.21 10.84
C THR A 6 -10.55 2.72 10.87
N GLY A 7 -10.05 2.40 12.06
CA GLY A 7 -8.70 1.85 12.22
C GLY A 7 -8.52 0.52 11.48
N GLN A 8 -7.28 0.20 11.13
CA GLN A 8 -6.95 -1.08 10.48
C GLN A 8 -7.33 -2.26 11.39
N LYS A 9 -7.95 -3.29 10.79
CA LYS A 9 -8.36 -4.49 11.52
C LYS A 9 -7.13 -5.35 11.80
N VAL A 10 -6.78 -5.51 13.08
CA VAL A 10 -5.72 -6.41 13.52
C VAL A 10 -6.30 -7.81 13.71
N TYR A 11 -5.77 -8.78 12.98
CA TYR A 11 -6.15 -10.18 13.11
C TYR A 11 -5.15 -10.92 14.00
N ARG A 12 -5.59 -11.95 14.70
CA ARG A 12 -4.74 -12.81 15.54
C ARG A 12 -4.99 -14.28 15.21
N THR A 13 -3.96 -15.09 15.36
CA THR A 13 -4.06 -16.55 15.29
C THR A 13 -4.79 -17.09 16.51
N MET A 14 -5.15 -18.38 16.46
CA MET A 14 -5.73 -19.08 17.61
C MET A 14 -4.78 -19.15 18.82
N GLN A 15 -3.47 -19.00 18.60
CA GLN A 15 -2.44 -18.94 19.64
C GLN A 15 -2.15 -17.50 20.11
N GLY A 16 -2.91 -16.51 19.67
CA GLY A 16 -2.76 -15.11 20.07
C GLY A 16 -1.69 -14.31 19.34
N LYS A 17 -0.90 -14.93 18.43
CA LYS A 17 0.10 -14.21 17.62
C LYS A 17 -0.58 -13.24 16.65
N PRO A 18 -0.12 -11.98 16.53
CA PRO A 18 -0.67 -11.01 15.58
C PRO A 18 -0.38 -11.46 14.14
N VAL A 19 -1.36 -11.27 13.27
CA VAL A 19 -1.29 -11.59 11.85
C VAL A 19 -1.35 -10.30 11.05
N ASP A 20 -0.24 -9.95 10.42
CA ASP A 20 -0.19 -8.88 9.43
C ASP A 20 -0.58 -9.45 8.06
N MET A 21 -1.80 -9.12 7.64
CA MET A 21 -2.35 -9.59 6.36
C MET A 21 -1.64 -8.98 5.16
N ASP A 22 -1.10 -7.76 5.28
CA ASP A 22 -0.41 -7.08 4.18
C ASP A 22 1.00 -7.62 4.00
N LEU A 23 1.69 -7.93 5.10
CA LEU A 23 2.96 -8.65 5.07
C LEU A 23 2.80 -10.03 4.43
N LEU A 24 1.78 -10.79 4.82
CA LEU A 24 1.52 -12.12 4.26
C LEU A 24 1.20 -12.08 2.76
N ARG A 25 0.42 -11.10 2.30
CA ARG A 25 0.12 -10.93 0.87
C ARG A 25 1.38 -10.68 0.05
N LYS A 26 2.30 -9.85 0.54
CA LYS A 26 3.59 -9.56 -0.12
C LYS A 26 4.54 -10.76 -0.12
N ARG A 27 4.61 -11.50 0.99
CA ARG A 27 5.46 -12.70 1.07
C ARG A 27 5.00 -13.81 0.13
N TYR A 28 3.69 -13.88 -0.12
CA TYR A 28 3.06 -14.98 -0.85
C TYR A 28 2.35 -14.53 -2.14
N GLU A 29 2.88 -13.51 -2.82
CA GLU A 29 2.25 -12.91 -4.02
C GLU A 29 1.87 -13.93 -5.11
N LEU A 30 2.78 -14.85 -5.41
CA LEU A 30 2.62 -15.85 -6.47
C LEU A 30 1.88 -17.10 -6.02
N THR A 31 1.56 -17.21 -4.74
CA THR A 31 0.83 -18.38 -4.24
C THR A 31 -0.61 -18.35 -4.73
N PRO A 32 -1.18 -19.52 -5.09
CA PRO A 32 -2.58 -19.58 -5.44
C PRO A 32 -3.43 -19.15 -4.24
N ALA A 33 -4.39 -18.28 -4.49
CA ALA A 33 -5.29 -17.80 -3.45
C ALA A 33 -6.14 -18.97 -2.93
N VAL A 34 -6.37 -18.95 -1.62
CA VAL A 34 -7.26 -19.91 -0.99
C VAL A 34 -8.71 -19.48 -1.29
N GLY A 35 -9.41 -20.22 -2.16
CA GLY A 35 -10.81 -19.97 -2.51
C GLY A 35 -11.22 -20.55 -3.87
N ASN A 36 -12.46 -20.25 -4.29
CA ASN A 36 -13.00 -20.72 -5.58
C ASN A 36 -12.55 -19.84 -6.77
N ALA A 37 -11.94 -18.69 -6.50
CA ALA A 37 -11.40 -17.82 -7.54
C ALA A 37 -10.04 -18.36 -8.00
N LYS A 38 -9.89 -18.54 -9.32
CA LYS A 38 -8.63 -18.95 -9.93
C LYS A 38 -7.65 -17.78 -10.00
N VAL A 39 -7.24 -17.25 -8.86
CA VAL A 39 -6.34 -16.09 -8.76
C VAL A 39 -5.19 -16.37 -7.80
N ASN A 40 -4.09 -15.63 -7.91
CA ASN A 40 -3.03 -15.63 -6.90
C ASN A 40 -3.31 -14.58 -5.80
N ALA A 41 -2.48 -14.55 -4.75
CA ALA A 41 -2.61 -13.55 -3.68
C ALA A 41 -2.43 -12.11 -4.17
N ARG A 42 -1.66 -11.90 -5.26
CA ARG A 42 -1.51 -10.60 -5.94
C ARG A 42 -2.77 -10.16 -6.70
N GLY A 43 -3.64 -11.09 -7.09
CA GLY A 43 -4.86 -10.87 -7.87
C GLY A 43 -4.72 -11.10 -9.37
N ASP A 44 -3.62 -11.72 -9.82
CA ASP A 44 -3.47 -12.19 -11.20
C ASP A 44 -4.31 -13.45 -11.43
N GLU A 45 -4.82 -13.63 -12.64
CA GLU A 45 -5.65 -14.77 -13.01
C GLU A 45 -4.77 -15.98 -13.36
N LEU A 46 -5.06 -17.10 -12.69
CA LEU A 46 -4.37 -18.37 -12.82
C LEU A 46 -5.13 -19.32 -13.75
N GLY A 47 -4.42 -19.86 -14.73
CA GLY A 47 -4.88 -20.89 -15.64
C GLY A 47 -4.67 -22.31 -15.16
N ALA A 48 -4.93 -23.27 -16.05
CA ALA A 48 -4.59 -24.67 -15.83
C ALA A 48 -3.08 -24.81 -15.55
N GLY A 49 -2.73 -25.49 -14.46
CA GLY A 49 -1.33 -25.67 -14.04
C GLY A 49 -0.72 -24.46 -13.31
N GLY A 50 -1.52 -23.49 -12.84
CA GLY A 50 -1.02 -22.39 -12.01
C GLY A 50 -0.20 -21.35 -12.78
N LYS A 51 -0.34 -21.30 -14.11
CA LYS A 51 0.30 -20.28 -14.95
C LYS A 51 -0.53 -19.00 -14.96
N ILE A 52 0.12 -17.85 -14.95
CA ILE A 52 -0.53 -16.54 -15.02
C ILE A 52 -1.03 -16.32 -16.46
N ILE A 53 -2.35 -16.22 -16.65
CA ILE A 53 -2.97 -15.92 -17.95
C ILE A 53 -3.08 -14.41 -18.13
N ARG A 54 -3.60 -13.71 -17.12
CA ARG A 54 -3.80 -12.26 -17.13
C ARG A 54 -3.27 -11.66 -15.85
N LYS A 55 -2.60 -10.51 -15.96
CA LYS A 55 -2.15 -9.76 -14.78
C LYS A 55 -3.33 -9.02 -14.15
N ARG A 56 -3.25 -8.78 -12.85
CA ARG A 56 -4.24 -7.99 -12.11
C ARG A 56 -4.54 -6.64 -12.78
N GLU A 57 -3.48 -5.96 -13.21
CA GLU A 57 -3.56 -4.61 -13.79
C GLU A 57 -4.41 -4.61 -15.06
N GLU A 58 -4.24 -5.62 -15.90
CA GLU A 58 -4.96 -5.80 -17.16
C GLU A 58 -6.43 -6.14 -16.90
N VAL A 59 -6.70 -7.09 -15.99
CA VAL A 59 -8.07 -7.44 -15.58
C VAL A 59 -8.82 -6.23 -15.04
N LEU A 60 -8.14 -5.41 -14.23
CA LEU A 60 -8.73 -4.21 -13.64
C LEU A 60 -9.00 -3.14 -14.71
N ALA A 61 -8.05 -2.93 -15.63
CA ALA A 61 -8.18 -1.97 -16.72
C ALA A 61 -9.34 -2.35 -17.66
N ASP A 62 -9.44 -3.63 -18.05
CA ASP A 62 -10.54 -4.12 -18.88
C ASP A 62 -11.89 -3.94 -18.17
N TYR A 63 -11.98 -4.25 -16.87
CA TYR A 63 -13.21 -4.06 -16.10
C TYR A 63 -13.70 -2.61 -16.13
N TYR A 64 -12.82 -1.64 -15.89
CA TYR A 64 -13.19 -0.23 -15.91
C TYR A 64 -13.46 0.32 -17.32
N ARG A 65 -12.79 -0.21 -18.35
CA ARG A 65 -13.10 0.12 -19.75
C ARG A 65 -14.51 -0.30 -20.11
N ASP A 66 -14.90 -1.52 -19.73
CA ASP A 66 -16.18 -2.10 -20.10
C ASP A 66 -17.32 -1.61 -19.19
N HIS A 67 -17.01 -1.11 -17.98
CA HIS A 67 -17.98 -0.59 -17.00
C HIS A 67 -17.71 0.88 -16.63
N PRO A 68 -18.00 1.84 -17.53
CA PRO A 68 -17.74 3.26 -17.29
C PRO A 68 -18.53 3.86 -16.12
N LYS A 69 -19.61 3.19 -15.66
CA LYS A 69 -20.43 3.61 -14.49
C LYS A 69 -19.99 2.98 -13.17
N ALA A 70 -18.95 2.14 -13.15
CA ALA A 70 -18.53 1.41 -11.94
C ALA A 70 -17.91 2.33 -10.88
N VAL A 71 -17.40 3.49 -11.29
CA VAL A 71 -16.91 4.52 -10.36
C VAL A 71 -18.03 5.54 -10.16
N PRO A 72 -18.61 5.65 -8.95
CA PRO A 72 -19.56 6.73 -8.67
C PRO A 72 -18.83 8.07 -8.72
N ASP A 73 -19.36 9.02 -9.50
CA ASP A 73 -18.93 10.41 -9.46
C ASP A 73 -19.26 11.00 -8.08
N VAL A 74 -18.31 10.88 -7.16
CA VAL A 74 -18.35 11.63 -5.91
C VAL A 74 -18.08 13.08 -6.28
N LYS A 75 -19.13 13.89 -6.37
CA LYS A 75 -19.02 15.36 -6.44
C LYS A 75 -18.40 15.83 -5.12
N ILE A 76 -17.08 15.86 -5.05
CA ILE A 76 -16.35 16.50 -3.97
C ILE A 76 -16.69 17.99 -4.10
N ALA A 77 -17.53 18.50 -3.18
CA ALA A 77 -17.73 19.93 -3.05
C ALA A 77 -16.35 20.57 -2.87
N GLU A 78 -16.02 21.49 -3.77
CA GLU A 78 -14.74 22.17 -3.90
C GLU A 78 -14.37 22.83 -2.57
N ALA A 79 -13.59 22.12 -1.75
CA ALA A 79 -12.94 22.70 -0.59
C ALA A 79 -11.82 23.60 -1.12
N THR A 80 -12.00 24.90 -0.88
CA THR A 80 -11.09 26.00 -1.17
C THR A 80 -9.63 25.63 -0.91
N GLN A 81 -8.85 25.58 -1.98
CA GLN A 81 -7.39 25.43 -1.92
C GLN A 81 -6.77 26.68 -1.28
N PRO A 82 -5.94 26.58 -0.21
CA PRO A 82 -5.04 27.66 0.13
C PRO A 82 -3.88 27.68 -0.88
N LYS A 83 -3.89 28.70 -1.75
CA LYS A 83 -2.79 29.03 -2.67
C LYS A 83 -1.48 29.15 -1.90
N THR A 84 -0.55 28.23 -2.09
CA THR A 84 0.88 28.46 -1.80
C THR A 84 1.62 28.64 -3.12
N LYS A 85 2.33 29.75 -3.18
CA LYS A 85 2.89 30.37 -4.38
C LYS A 85 3.97 29.50 -5.01
N LYS A 86 3.91 29.41 -6.33
CA LYS A 86 4.96 28.98 -7.24
C LYS A 86 6.17 29.92 -7.09
N ALA A 87 7.33 29.38 -6.74
CA ALA A 87 8.62 30.02 -6.94
C ALA A 87 9.53 29.02 -7.63
N GLU A 88 9.83 29.31 -8.89
CA GLU A 88 10.79 28.60 -9.72
C GLU A 88 12.20 29.00 -9.28
N VAL A 89 13.06 28.04 -8.91
CA VAL A 89 14.52 28.23 -8.98
C VAL A 89 15.15 26.94 -9.47
N LYS A 90 15.77 27.05 -10.64
CA LYS A 90 16.65 26.10 -11.31
C LYS A 90 18.09 26.53 -11.02
N VAL A 91 18.90 25.78 -10.27
CA VAL A 91 20.39 25.82 -10.32
C VAL A 91 20.99 24.48 -9.86
N GLU A 92 22.11 24.16 -10.51
CA GLU A 92 22.92 22.95 -10.57
C GLU A 92 23.71 22.55 -9.30
N VAL A 93 24.25 21.33 -9.39
CA VAL A 93 25.19 20.56 -8.56
C VAL A 93 26.34 21.37 -7.91
N LYS A 94 26.56 21.21 -6.59
CA LYS A 94 27.89 21.07 -5.96
C LYS A 94 27.82 20.56 -4.51
N ALA A 95 28.75 19.67 -4.17
CA ALA A 95 28.91 18.99 -2.89
C ALA A 95 29.39 19.90 -1.74
N GLU A 96 28.88 19.68 -0.51
CA GLU A 96 29.60 19.72 0.78
C GLU A 96 28.63 19.42 1.96
N GLU A 97 28.91 18.38 2.75
CA GLU A 97 28.53 18.26 4.18
C GLU A 97 29.55 19.05 5.04
N PRO A 98 29.37 19.39 6.35
CA PRO A 98 28.52 18.74 7.36
C PRO A 98 27.87 19.66 8.45
N LYS A 99 27.19 19.00 9.41
CA LYS A 99 26.73 19.39 10.78
C LYS A 99 25.22 19.60 10.93
N THR A 100 24.49 18.58 11.41
CA THR A 100 24.24 18.21 12.83
C THR A 100 23.49 19.28 13.61
N GLU A 101 22.19 19.07 13.84
CA GLU A 101 21.57 18.85 15.16
C GLU A 101 20.03 18.91 15.05
N ALA A 102 19.35 18.15 15.93
CA ALA A 102 17.89 18.04 16.12
C ALA A 102 17.11 17.08 15.18
N LYS A 103 17.34 15.77 15.38
CA LYS A 103 16.32 14.75 15.73
C LYS A 103 16.90 13.33 15.66
N LYS A 104 17.86 13.04 16.56
CA LYS A 104 18.13 11.68 17.01
C LYS A 104 17.15 11.42 18.15
N GLU A 105 16.04 10.73 17.88
CA GLU A 105 15.20 10.06 18.88
C GLU A 105 14.03 9.39 18.15
N ASN A 106 14.29 8.18 17.64
CA ASN A 106 13.36 7.04 17.49
C ASN A 106 13.94 6.09 16.44
N GLU A 107 15.10 5.50 16.75
CA GLU A 107 15.67 4.43 15.95
C GLU A 107 14.93 3.14 16.35
N TRP A 108 14.03 2.70 15.47
CA TRP A 108 13.35 1.41 15.60
C TRP A 108 14.35 0.32 15.22
N VAL A 109 14.65 -0.58 16.15
CA VAL A 109 15.58 -1.67 15.94
C VAL A 109 14.79 -2.97 15.80
N GLU A 110 15.15 -3.79 14.82
CA GLU A 110 14.59 -5.11 14.60
C GLU A 110 15.27 -6.11 15.55
N ASP A 111 14.50 -6.74 16.44
CA ASP A 111 15.00 -7.79 17.34
C ASP A 111 15.20 -9.12 16.58
N ALA A 112 15.87 -10.09 17.20
CA ALA A 112 16.19 -11.39 16.58
C ALA A 112 14.97 -12.16 16.05
N ASP A 113 13.77 -11.84 16.54
CA ASP A 113 12.48 -12.38 16.11
C ASP A 113 11.80 -11.58 14.97
N GLY A 114 12.45 -10.56 14.42
CA GLY A 114 11.91 -9.74 13.33
C GLY A 114 10.87 -8.70 13.75
N ASN A 115 10.78 -8.40 15.05
CA ASN A 115 9.88 -7.38 15.59
C ASN A 115 10.64 -6.06 15.78
N PHE A 116 10.08 -4.97 15.27
CA PHE A 116 10.62 -3.63 15.49
C PHE A 116 10.22 -3.13 16.88
N VAL A 117 11.20 -2.92 17.75
CA VAL A 117 11.02 -2.34 19.08
C VAL A 117 11.71 -0.99 19.12
N LYS A 118 11.02 0.00 19.69
CA LYS A 118 11.57 1.32 19.92
C LYS A 118 12.58 1.25 21.07
N LYS A 119 13.80 1.69 20.83
CA LYS A 119 14.86 1.78 21.85
C LYS A 119 14.56 2.86 22.89
#